data_AF-A0A0M1JIG1-F1
#
_entry.id   AF-A0A0M1JIG1-F1
#
_cell.length_a   1.000
_cell.length_b   1.000
_cell.length_c   1.000
_cell.angle_alpha   90.00
_cell.angle_beta   90.00
_cell.angle_gamma   90.00
#
_symmetry.space_group_name_H-M   'P 1'
#
loop_
_entity.id
_entity.type
_entity.pdbx_description
1 polymer ?
#
loop_
_entity_poly.entity_id
_entity_poly.type
_entity_poly.pdbx_seq_one_letter_code
_entity_poly.pdbx_strand_id
1 'polypeptide(L)' 'MHTFMILPNKDPAKICLLKIPVDYEGHEAFRHVTGLIAAVENNNPNYTYEDIMENLESQGYERIPFILGPSQD' A
#
# COMPACT_ATOMS: atom_id res chain seq x y z
N MET A 1 -10.32 -10.30 13.08
CA MET A 1 -10.18 -10.79 11.70
C MET A 1 -9.34 -9.77 10.95
N HIS A 2 -8.32 -10.18 10.20
CA HIS A 2 -7.44 -9.23 9.50
C HIS A 2 -7.98 -8.89 8.12
N THR A 3 -7.88 -7.62 7.74
CA THR A 3 -8.27 -7.13 6.42
C THR A 3 -7.02 -6.76 5.63
N PHE A 4 -6.97 -7.15 4.38
CA PHE A 4 -5.84 -6.87 3.49
C PHE A 4 -6.31 -6.12 2.25
N MET A 5 -5.41 -5.33 1.67
CA MET A 5 -5.61 -4.57 0.44
C MET A 5 -4.43 -4.78 -0.50
N ILE A 6 -4.70 -4.95 -1.79
CA ILE A 6 -3.67 -4.96 -2.82
C ILE A 6 -3.52 -3.53 -3.35
N LEU A 7 -2.30 -3.00 -3.31
CA LEU A 7 -1.91 -1.82 -4.05
C LEU A 7 -1.43 -2.24 -5.45
N PRO A 8 -2.21 -1.95 -6.50
CA PRO A 8 -1.81 -2.29 -7.86
C PRO A 8 -0.70 -1.37 -8.34
N ASN A 9 0.16 -1.89 -9.19
CA ASN A 9 1.18 -1.11 -9.89
C ASN A 9 1.33 -1.66 -11.31
N LYS A 10 1.73 -0.81 -12.26
CA LYS A 10 2.06 -1.23 -13.64
C LYS A 10 3.31 -2.12 -13.67
N ASP A 11 4.23 -1.89 -12.75
CA ASP A 11 5.39 -2.76 -12.52
C ASP A 11 4.99 -3.86 -11.53
N PRO A 12 4.94 -5.14 -11.95
CA PRO A 12 4.56 -6.24 -11.08
C PRO A 12 5.42 -6.37 -9.83
N ALA A 13 6.70 -5.97 -9.88
CA ALA A 13 7.62 -6.01 -8.74
C ALA A 13 7.25 -5.00 -7.64
N LYS A 14 6.39 -4.02 -7.96
CA LYS A 14 5.92 -2.96 -7.05
C LYS A 14 4.47 -3.15 -6.61
N ILE A 15 3.81 -4.22 -7.05
CA ILE A 15 2.52 -4.62 -6.47
C ILE A 15 2.76 -4.99 -5.01
N CYS A 16 1.90 -4.51 -4.12
CA CYS A 16 2.07 -4.72 -2.68
C CYS A 16 0.79 -5.20 -2.03
N LEU A 17 0.93 -6.13 -1.09
CA LEU A 17 -0.13 -6.52 -0.18
C LEU A 17 0.06 -5.74 1.13
N LEU A 18 -0.95 -4.96 1.51
CA LEU A 18 -0.99 -4.23 2.76
C LEU A 18 -1.97 -4.89 3.73
N LYS A 19 -1.57 -5.03 4.98
CA LYS A 19 -2.50 -5.25 6.10
C LYS A 19 -3.04 -3.91 6.55
N ILE A 20 -4.35 -3.82 6.65
CA ILE A 20 -5.06 -2.60 7.04
C ILE A 20 -5.09 -2.54 8.59
N PRO A 21 -4.83 -1.36 9.20
CA PRO A 21 -4.99 -1.18 10.65
C PRO A 21 -6.43 -1.52 11.09
N VAL A 22 -6.58 -2.06 12.30
CA VAL A 22 -7.87 -2.55 12.81
C VAL A 22 -8.94 -1.46 12.96
N ASP A 23 -8.53 -0.20 12.95
CA ASP A 23 -9.39 0.98 13.12
C ASP A 23 -10.09 1.43 11.83
N TYR A 24 -9.79 0.81 10.68
CA TYR A 24 -10.39 1.19 9.39
C TYR A 24 -11.38 0.14 8.86
N GLU A 25 -12.56 0.61 8.46
CA GLU A 25 -13.42 -0.14 7.54
C GLU A 25 -12.82 -0.14 6.12
N GLY A 26 -13.08 -1.19 5.33
CA GLY A 26 -12.36 -1.41 4.05
C GLY A 26 -12.44 -0.26 3.04
N HIS A 27 -13.59 0.43 2.94
CA HIS A 27 -13.75 1.57 2.03
C HIS A 27 -13.02 2.83 2.53
N GLU A 28 -12.98 3.02 3.85
CA GLU A 28 -12.24 4.11 4.50
C GLU A 28 -10.73 3.91 4.32
N ALA A 29 -10.25 2.67 4.41
CA ALA A 29 -8.85 2.34 4.16
C ALA A 29 -8.41 2.69 2.73
N PHE A 30 -9.23 2.37 1.72
CA PHE A 30 -8.93 2.70 0.32
C PHE A 30 -8.83 4.21 0.10
N ARG A 31 -9.82 4.96 0.61
CA ARG A 31 -9.84 6.43 0.48
C ARG A 31 -8.64 7.06 1.18
N HIS A 32 -8.31 6.58 2.37
CA HIS A 32 -7.18 7.07 3.14
C HIS A 32 -5.86 6.84 2.42
N VAL A 33 -5.59 5.62 1.97
CA VAL A 33 -4.36 5.27 1.25
C VAL A 33 -4.20 6.08 -0.04
N THR A 34 -5.29 6.28 -0.79
CA THR A 34 -5.26 7.12 -1.98
C THR A 34 -4.86 8.57 -1.64
N GLY A 35 -5.40 9.11 -0.54
CA GLY A 35 -5.05 10.44 -0.04
C GLY A 35 -3.59 10.55 0.39
N LEU A 36 -3.06 9.54 1.08
CA LEU A 36 -1.66 9.48 1.51
C LEU A 36 -0.69 9.44 0.32
N ILE A 37 -0.98 8.61 -0.68
CA ILE A 37 -0.21 8.55 -1.94
C ILE A 37 -0.21 9.93 -2.61
N ALA A 38 -1.38 10.51 -2.83
CA ALA A 38 -1.49 11.83 -3.48
C ALA A 38 -0.74 12.93 -2.69
N ALA A 39 -0.73 12.88 -1.36
CA ALA A 39 0.02 13.82 -0.55
C ALA A 39 1.54 13.69 -0.77
N VAL A 40 2.08 12.47 -0.84
CA VAL A 40 3.49 12.23 -1.17
C VAL A 40 3.83 12.76 -2.57
N GLU A 41 3.02 12.41 -3.57
CA GLU A 41 3.24 12.81 -4.97
C GLU A 41 3.20 14.34 -5.14
N ASN A 42 2.30 15.03 -4.44
CA ASN A 42 2.18 16.49 -4.52
C ASN A 42 3.31 17.22 -3.80
N ASN A 43 3.81 16.69 -2.68
CA ASN A 43 4.83 17.34 -1.86
C ASN A 43 6.25 17.10 -2.41
N ASN A 44 6.47 16.01 -3.15
CA ASN A 44 7.77 15.67 -3.72
C ASN A 44 7.62 15.18 -5.17
N PRO A 45 7.89 16.02 -6.19
CA PRO A 45 7.85 15.60 -7.59
C PRO A 45 8.84 14.48 -7.96
N ASN A 46 9.87 14.27 -7.14
CA ASN A 46 10.88 13.22 -7.31
C ASN A 46 10.68 12.08 -6.31
N TYR A 47 9.44 11.87 -5.83
CA TYR A 47 9.14 10.78 -4.91
C TYR A 47 9.56 9.43 -5.48
N THR A 48 9.95 8.54 -4.59
CA THR A 48 10.23 7.14 -4.83
C THR A 48 9.06 6.30 -4.33
N TYR A 49 9.04 5.03 -4.73
CA TYR A 49 8.03 4.10 -4.22
C TYR A 49 8.17 3.89 -2.71
N GLU A 50 9.40 3.91 -2.22
CA GLU A 50 9.78 3.79 -0.82
C GLU A 50 9.24 4.97 0.00
N ASP A 51 9.25 6.20 -0.53
CA ASP A 51 8.61 7.34 0.15
C ASP A 51 7.11 7.12 0.40
N ILE A 52 6.42 6.47 -0.54
CA ILE A 52 5.01 6.10 -0.37
C ILE A 52 4.88 5.02 0.71
N MET A 53 5.72 3.98 0.68
CA MET A 53 5.66 2.89 1.65
C MET A 53 5.94 3.38 3.07
N GLU A 54 6.98 4.19 3.27
CA GLU A 54 7.30 4.78 4.56
C GLU A 54 6.16 5.64 5.10
N ASN A 55 5.51 6.41 4.22
CA ASN A 55 4.35 7.19 4.60
C ASN A 55 3.19 6.31 5.06
N LEU A 56 2.88 5.23 4.34
CA LEU A 56 1.83 4.28 4.72
C LEU A 56 2.15 3.54 6.02
N GLU A 57 3.39 3.10 6.19
CA GLU A 57 3.86 2.44 7.42
C GLU A 57 3.76 3.36 8.64
N SER A 58 4.05 4.66 8.48
CA SER A 58 3.85 5.66 9.54
C SER A 58 2.40 5.81 10.00
N GLN A 59 1.44 5.44 9.14
CA GLN A 59 0.00 5.43 9.44
C GLN A 59 -0.51 4.06 9.92
N GLY A 60 0.40 3.10 10.15
CA GLY A 60 0.09 1.78 10.71
C GLY A 60 -0.26 0.70 9.69
N TYR A 61 -0.15 0.99 8.38
CA TYR A 61 -0.26 -0.06 7.36
C TYR A 61 1.00 -0.93 7.39
N GLU A 62 0.85 -2.25 7.23
CA GLU A 62 2.01 -3.15 7.20
C GLU A 62 2.15 -3.78 5.81
N ARG A 63 3.36 -3.73 5.24
CA ARG A 63 3.70 -4.46 4.01
C ARG A 63 3.86 -5.95 4.30
N ILE A 64 3.08 -6.77 3.61
CA ILE A 64 3.07 -8.22 3.79
C ILE A 64 3.76 -8.90 2.61
N PRO A 65 4.80 -9.72 2.84
CA PRO A 65 5.37 -10.57 1.81
C PRO A 65 4.29 -11.50 1.23
N PHE A 66 4.21 -11.58 -0.10
CA PHE A 66 3.20 -12.39 -0.77
C PHE A 66 3.75 -12.92 -2.10
N ILE A 67 3.11 -13.96 -2.61
CA ILE A 67 3.35 -14.50 -3.96
C ILE A 67 2.18 -14.07 -4.83
N LEU A 68 2.48 -13.42 -5.95
CA LEU A 68 1.48 -13.04 -6.94
C LEU A 68 1.38 -14.12 -8.02
N GLY A 69 0.29 -14.89 -7.99
CA GLY A 69 0.04 -15.97 -8.95
C GLY A 69 0.50 -17.35 -8.46
N PRO A 70 0.36 -18.39 -9.31
CA PRO A 70 0.88 -19.72 -8.98
C PRO A 70 2.40 -19.67 -8.86
N SER A 71 2.95 -20.44 -7.92
CA SER A 71 4.38 -20.74 -7.91
C SER A 71 4.75 -21.38 -9.26
N GLN A 72 5.79 -20.90 -9.92
CA GLN A 72 6.25 -21.48 -11.20
C GLN A 72 7.16 -22.70 -11.01
N ASP A 73 7.20 -23.24 -9.80
CA ASP A 73 7.88 -24.48 -9.40
C ASP A 73 7.38 -25.70 -10.21
#